data_AF-A0A1Y3B328-F1
#
_entry.id   AF-A0A1Y3B328-F1
#
_cell.length_a   1.000
_cell.length_b   1.000
_cell.length_c   1.000
_cell.angle_alpha   90.00
_cell.angle_beta   90.00
_cell.angle_gamma   90.00
#
_symmetry.space_group_name_H-M   'P 1'
#
loop_
_entity.id
_entity.type
_entity.pdbx_description
1 polymer ?
#
loop_
_entity_poly.entity_id
_entity_poly.type
_entity_poly.pdbx_seq_one_letter_code
_entity_poly.pdbx_strand_id
1 'polypeptide(L)'
;MGKKQHQKDKLYLTATEWRTVYGGRRANDEYHTHQEGLEFKRLPYDHCSLSLQPFRDPYCTDNGVIYDLTNIVPFIKKYAIDPCTGEKLELKQLIKLNFHKNTENRHHCPVLFK
;
A
#
# COMPACT_ATOMS: atom_id res chain seq x y z
N MET A 1 31.41 -13.12 -47.87
CA MET A 1 30.00 -12.72 -48.05
C MET A 1 29.11 -13.50 -47.08
N GLY A 2 28.70 -12.89 -45.98
CA GLY A 2 28.01 -13.57 -44.89
C GLY A 2 26.50 -13.67 -45.12
N LYS A 3 25.97 -14.88 -45.27
CA LYS A 3 24.55 -15.22 -45.54
C LYS A 3 23.55 -14.82 -44.43
N LYS A 4 23.92 -13.95 -43.48
CA LYS A 4 23.07 -13.53 -42.34
C LYS A 4 22.81 -12.02 -42.29
N GLN A 5 23.33 -11.24 -43.22
CA GLN A 5 23.23 -9.77 -43.19
C GLN A 5 21.81 -9.27 -43.45
N HIS A 6 21.04 -9.92 -44.33
CA HIS A 6 19.67 -9.52 -44.67
C HIS A 6 18.57 -10.09 -43.77
N GLN A 7 18.91 -10.84 -42.71
CA GLN A 7 17.88 -11.43 -41.84
C GLN A 7 17.19 -10.41 -40.93
N LYS A 8 17.73 -9.18 -40.86
CA LYS A 8 17.23 -8.06 -40.06
C LYS A 8 16.37 -7.07 -40.87
N ASP A 9 16.38 -7.16 -42.20
CA ASP A 9 15.60 -6.29 -43.10
C ASP A 9 14.21 -6.91 -43.31
N LYS A 10 13.37 -6.88 -42.26
CA LYS A 10 11.99 -7.36 -42.31
C LYS A 10 11.04 -6.18 -42.14
N LEU A 11 9.92 -6.20 -42.87
CA LEU A 11 8.86 -5.18 -42.75
C LEU A 11 8.01 -5.32 -41.46
N TYR A 12 8.31 -6.31 -40.62
CA TYR A 12 7.63 -6.56 -39.35
C TYR A 12 8.64 -6.71 -38.22
N LEU A 13 8.23 -6.33 -37.01
CA LEU A 13 9.03 -6.50 -35.80
C LEU A 13 8.82 -7.90 -35.21
N THR A 14 9.91 -8.63 -34.97
CA THR A 14 9.83 -9.89 -34.23
C THR A 14 9.74 -9.65 -32.72
N ALA A 15 9.19 -10.63 -31.98
CA ALA A 15 9.11 -10.56 -30.51
C ALA A 15 10.47 -10.37 -29.82
N THR A 16 11.56 -10.83 -30.45
CA THR A 16 12.93 -10.63 -29.96
C THR A 16 13.39 -9.20 -30.21
N GLU A 17 13.17 -8.65 -31.40
CA GLU A 17 13.53 -7.27 -31.74
C GLU A 17 12.73 -6.24 -30.94
N TRP A 18 11.44 -6.50 -30.73
CA TRP A 18 10.58 -5.71 -29.83
C TRP A 18 11.13 -5.66 -28.41
N ARG A 19 11.71 -6.77 -27.95
CA ARG A 19 12.26 -6.90 -26.61
C ARG A 19 13.61 -6.23 -26.40
N THR A 20 14.51 -6.28 -27.39
CA THR A 20 15.93 -5.96 -27.15
C THR A 20 16.46 -4.78 -27.94
N VAL A 21 15.86 -4.39 -29.07
CA VAL A 21 16.52 -3.47 -30.02
C VAL A 21 15.86 -2.09 -30.05
N TYR A 22 14.53 -2.02 -30.08
CA TYR A 22 13.82 -0.76 -30.36
C TYR A 22 13.12 -0.16 -29.13
N GLY A 23 13.45 -0.62 -27.92
CA GLY A 23 12.86 -0.10 -26.68
C GLY A 23 11.35 -0.33 -26.52
N GLY A 24 10.74 -1.16 -27.38
CA GLY A 24 9.30 -1.43 -27.39
C GLY A 24 8.80 -2.24 -26.20
N ARG A 25 9.62 -3.16 -25.67
CA ARG A 25 9.39 -3.78 -24.37
C ARG A 25 10.17 -3.04 -23.30
N ARG A 26 9.47 -2.27 -22.49
CA ARG A 26 9.97 -1.99 -21.14
C ARG A 26 9.98 -3.33 -20.41
N ALA A 27 11.15 -3.83 -20.01
CA ALA A 27 11.20 -4.99 -19.12
C ALA A 27 10.39 -4.74 -17.84
N ASN A 28 10.22 -3.45 -17.52
CA ASN A 28 9.42 -2.90 -16.44
C ASN A 28 8.17 -2.20 -17.01
N ASP A 29 7.47 -2.80 -17.98
CA ASP A 29 6.08 -2.40 -18.20
C ASP A 29 5.29 -2.95 -17.01
N GLU A 30 5.24 -2.11 -15.96
CA GLU A 30 4.75 -2.36 -14.59
C GLU A 30 3.29 -2.82 -14.52
N TYR A 31 2.62 -3.02 -15.65
CA TYR A 31 1.21 -3.39 -15.72
C TYR A 31 0.91 -4.89 -15.72
N HIS A 32 1.89 -5.76 -16.04
CA HIS A 32 1.60 -7.20 -16.21
C HIS A 32 2.56 -8.16 -15.49
N THR A 33 3.50 -7.65 -14.67
CA THR A 33 4.24 -8.49 -13.72
C THR A 33 3.81 -8.11 -12.31
N HIS A 34 2.67 -8.65 -11.90
CA HIS A 34 2.19 -8.58 -10.53
C HIS A 34 3.24 -9.18 -9.59
N GLN A 35 4.04 -8.33 -8.90
CA GLN A 35 4.35 -8.43 -7.47
C GLN A 35 5.57 -7.60 -7.00
N GLU A 36 6.42 -7.04 -7.87
CA GLU A 36 7.68 -6.42 -7.42
C GLU A 36 7.93 -4.95 -7.83
N GLY A 37 6.94 -4.27 -8.45
CA GLY A 37 7.16 -2.92 -9.03
C GLY A 37 6.26 -1.78 -8.50
N LEU A 38 5.14 -2.08 -7.83
CA LEU A 38 4.49 -1.05 -7.01
C LEU A 38 5.28 -1.01 -5.72
N GLU A 39 6.12 0.02 -5.54
CA GLU A 39 6.75 0.30 -4.26
C GLU A 39 5.64 0.39 -3.21
N PHE A 40 5.40 -0.70 -2.48
CA PHE A 40 4.33 -0.79 -1.49
C PHE A 40 4.69 0.19 -0.38
N LYS A 41 4.19 1.42 -0.51
CA LYS A 41 4.36 2.44 0.51
C LYS A 41 3.47 2.04 1.68
N ARG A 42 4.12 1.52 2.71
CA ARG A 42 3.47 1.20 3.98
C ARG A 42 2.81 2.47 4.49
N LEU A 43 1.56 2.33 4.91
CA LEU A 43 0.86 3.42 5.58
C LEU A 43 1.68 3.83 6.82
N PRO A 44 1.99 5.12 7.00
CA PRO A 44 2.61 5.58 8.23
C PRO A 44 1.76 5.20 9.45
N TYR A 45 2.40 4.93 10.58
CA TYR A 45 1.69 4.45 11.78
C TYR A 45 0.76 5.50 12.39
N ASP A 46 0.87 6.77 12.02
CA ASP A 46 0.06 7.90 12.49
C ASP A 46 -1.23 8.11 11.65
N HIS A 47 -1.52 7.19 10.72
CA HIS A 47 -2.66 7.28 9.81
C HIS A 47 -3.72 6.20 10.09
N CYS A 48 -4.97 6.54 9.79
CA CYS A 48 -6.12 5.63 9.86
C CYS A 48 -6.14 4.69 8.64
N SER A 49 -6.31 3.38 8.87
CA SER A 49 -6.37 2.37 7.81
C SER A 49 -7.63 2.43 6.94
N LEU A 50 -8.64 3.22 7.32
CA LEU A 50 -9.87 3.41 6.55
C LEU A 50 -9.84 4.70 5.70
N SER A 51 -9.46 5.83 6.29
CA SER A 51 -9.45 7.12 5.59
C SER A 51 -8.11 7.44 4.93
N LEU A 52 -7.04 6.71 5.28
CA LEU A 52 -5.66 6.96 4.84
C LEU A 52 -5.18 8.38 5.17
N GLN A 53 -5.75 8.98 6.21
CA GLN A 53 -5.42 10.31 6.72
C GLN A 53 -4.85 10.21 8.13
N PRO A 54 -4.07 11.21 8.58
CA PRO A 54 -3.60 11.27 9.97
C PRO A 54 -4.78 11.16 10.95
N PHE A 55 -4.68 10.24 11.90
CA PHE A 55 -5.75 10.05 12.88
C PHE A 55 -5.81 11.20 13.88
N ARG A 56 -7.00 11.47 14.44
CA ARG A 56 -7.18 12.43 15.54
C ARG A 56 -7.48 11.69 16.84
N ASP A 57 -8.43 10.76 16.77
CA ASP A 57 -8.86 9.92 17.88
C ASP A 57 -8.58 8.45 17.50
N PRO A 58 -7.36 7.95 17.75
CA PRO A 58 -6.96 6.62 17.33
C PRO A 58 -7.58 5.53 18.21
N TYR A 59 -8.19 4.56 17.55
CA TYR A 59 -8.69 3.32 18.12
C TYR A 59 -8.07 2.14 17.40
N CYS A 60 -7.88 1.05 18.12
CA CYS A 60 -7.27 -0.17 17.61
C CYS A 60 -8.24 -1.34 17.70
N THR A 61 -8.18 -2.24 16.73
CA THR A 61 -8.76 -3.58 16.85
C THR A 61 -7.76 -4.54 17.52
N ASP A 62 -8.23 -5.70 17.98
CA ASP A 62 -7.36 -6.73 18.59
C ASP A 62 -6.24 -7.20 17.64
N ASN A 63 -6.47 -7.09 16.32
CA ASN A 63 -5.50 -7.41 15.28
C ASN A 63 -4.38 -6.34 15.12
N GLY A 64 -4.44 -5.23 15.87
CA GLY A 64 -3.44 -4.16 15.80
C GLY A 64 -3.68 -3.14 14.69
N VAL A 65 -4.87 -3.12 14.06
CA VAL A 65 -5.19 -2.17 12.99
C VAL A 65 -5.73 -0.87 13.59
N ILE A 66 -5.16 0.26 13.18
CA ILE A 66 -5.49 1.58 13.71
C ILE A 66 -6.54 2.26 12.83
N TYR A 67 -7.61 2.71 13.46
CA TYR A 67 -8.66 3.51 12.84
C TYR A 67 -8.90 4.80 13.61
N ASP A 68 -9.47 5.78 12.92
CA ASP A 68 -9.97 6.99 13.53
C ASP A 68 -11.44 6.84 13.91
N LEU A 69 -11.81 7.26 15.13
CA LEU A 69 -13.16 7.10 15.69
C LEU A 69 -14.25 7.62 14.75
N THR A 70 -14.01 8.78 14.13
CA THR A 70 -15.00 9.44 13.26
C THR A 70 -15.35 8.61 12.02
N ASN A 71 -14.42 7.77 11.57
CA ASN A 71 -14.54 6.97 10.36
C ASN A 71 -14.99 5.53 10.66
N ILE A 72 -14.50 4.92 11.74
CA ILE A 72 -14.78 3.51 12.04
C ILE A 72 -16.20 3.28 12.62
N VAL A 73 -16.70 4.23 13.42
CA VAL A 73 -18.03 4.12 14.03
C VAL A 73 -19.15 4.05 12.99
N PRO A 74 -19.25 4.95 11.98
CA PRO A 74 -20.27 4.83 10.95
C PRO A 74 -20.09 3.57 10.09
N PHE A 75 -18.85 3.12 9.88
CA PHE A 75 -18.56 1.90 9.13
C PHE A 75 -19.09 0.65 9.83
N ILE A 76 -18.76 0.47 11.12
CA ILE A 76 -19.25 -0.66 11.93
C ILE A 76 -20.77 -0.63 12.04
N LYS A 77 -21.39 0.54 12.21
CA LYS A 77 -22.86 0.65 12.24
C LYS A 77 -23.53 0.18 10.95
N LYS A 78 -22.87 0.37 9.80
CA LYS A 78 -23.42 0.02 8.48
C LYS A 78 -23.16 -1.43 8.10
N TYR A 79 -21.96 -1.95 8.38
CA TYR A 79 -21.51 -3.25 7.86
C TYR A 79 -21.21 -4.29 8.95
N ALA A 80 -21.02 -3.88 10.21
CA ALA A 80 -20.69 -4.74 11.34
C ALA A 80 -19.46 -5.66 11.11
N ILE A 81 -18.52 -5.19 10.29
CA ILE A 81 -17.27 -5.89 9.96
C ILE A 81 -16.07 -4.96 10.09
N ASP A 82 -14.89 -5.56 10.24
CA ASP A 82 -13.59 -4.90 10.14
C ASP A 82 -13.28 -4.57 8.66
N PRO A 83 -12.97 -3.31 8.31
CA PRO A 83 -12.65 -2.92 6.93
C PRO A 83 -11.42 -3.61 6.33
N CYS A 84 -10.44 -4.01 7.16
CA CYS A 84 -9.18 -4.60 6.70
C CYS A 84 -9.22 -6.12 6.68
N THR A 85 -9.83 -6.77 7.69
CA THR A 85 -9.85 -8.24 7.77
C THR A 85 -11.14 -8.86 7.25
N GLY A 86 -12.25 -8.11 7.24
CA GLY A 86 -13.58 -8.63 6.89
C GLY A 86 -14.23 -9.46 7.99
N GLU A 87 -13.62 -9.56 9.18
CA GLU A 87 -14.18 -10.27 10.32
C GLU A 87 -15.28 -9.45 11.02
N LYS A 88 -16.14 -10.09 11.80
CA LYS A 88 -17.17 -9.37 12.58
C LYS A 88 -16.51 -8.51 13.64
N LEU A 89 -16.87 -7.22 13.67
CA LEU A 89 -16.31 -6.26 14.60
C LEU A 89 -17.42 -5.48 15.31
N GLU A 90 -17.39 -5.48 16.64
CA GLU A 90 -18.28 -4.69 17.49
C GLU A 90 -17.58 -3.45 18.05
N LEU A 91 -18.36 -2.38 18.30
CA LEU A 91 -17.82 -1.13 18.86
C LEU A 91 -17.13 -1.30 20.22
N LYS A 92 -17.52 -2.31 21.00
CA LYS A 92 -16.93 -2.59 22.32
C LYS A 92 -15.52 -3.18 22.25
N GLN A 93 -15.17 -3.77 21.12
CA GLN A 93 -13.85 -4.37 20.87
C GLN A 93 -12.83 -3.32 20.47
N LEU A 94 -13.25 -2.07 20.22
CA LEU A 94 -12.34 -0.98 19.90
C LEU A 94 -11.61 -0.49 21.16
N ILE A 95 -10.29 -0.58 21.13
CA ILE A 95 -9.42 -0.14 22.22
C ILE A 95 -8.94 1.28 21.91
N LYS A 96 -9.16 2.23 22.82
CA LYS A 96 -8.65 3.60 22.67
C LYS A 96 -7.12 3.61 22.83
N LEU A 97 -6.42 4.17 21.86
CA LEU A 97 -4.97 4.37 21.93
C LEU A 97 -4.64 5.79 22.41
N ASN A 98 -3.62 5.91 23.25
CA ASN A 98 -3.12 7.21 23.73
C ASN A 98 -1.68 7.41 23.24
N PHE A 99 -1.49 8.26 22.23
CA PHE A 99 -0.17 8.60 21.70
C PHE A 99 0.37 9.85 22.39
N HIS A 100 1.59 9.77 22.92
CA HIS A 100 2.30 10.92 23.47
C HIS A 100 3.09 11.64 22.36
N LYS A 101 3.06 12.98 22.39
CA LYS A 101 3.87 13.83 21.50
C LYS A 101 4.83 14.66 22.33
N ASN A 102 6.04 14.84 21.82
CA ASN A 102 7.06 15.67 22.46
C ASN A 102 6.81 17.15 22.19
N THR A 103 7.65 18.01 22.78
CA THR A 103 7.67 19.48 22.55
C THR A 103 7.82 19.86 21.06
N GLU A 104 8.43 18.99 20.26
CA GLU A 104 8.59 19.17 18.81
C GLU A 104 7.44 18.58 17.98
N ASN A 105 6.33 18.20 18.61
CA ASN A 105 5.16 17.55 18.00
C ASN A 105 5.43 16.20 17.31
N ARG A 106 6.59 15.59 17.55
CA ARG A 106 6.90 14.23 17.11
C ARG A 106 6.37 13.21 18.10
N HIS A 107 5.89 12.07 17.62
CA HIS A 107 5.44 10.99 18.50
C HIS A 107 6.63 10.42 19.29
N HIS A 108 6.40 10.23 20.57
CA HIS A 108 7.39 9.70 21.50
C HIS A 108 7.46 8.18 21.38
N CYS A 109 8.66 7.61 21.31
CA CYS A 109 8.82 6.17 21.33
C CYS A 109 8.56 5.65 22.76
N PRO A 110 7.59 4.74 22.98
CA PRO A 110 7.24 4.27 24.33
C PRO A 110 8.32 3.41 24.98
N VAL A 111 9.27 2.88 24.20
CA VAL A 111 10.37 2.02 24.71
C VAL A 111 11.61 2.84 25.03
N LEU A 112 12.00 3.72 24.10
CA LEU A 112 13.24 4.49 24.23
C LEU A 112 13.08 5.78 25.04
N PHE A 113 11.83 6.16 25.33
CA PHE A 113 11.47 7.45 25.94
C PHE A 113 12.21 8.63 25.29
N LYS A 114 12.28 8.60 23.95
CA LYS A 114 12.85 9.63 23.09
C LYS A 114 11.79 10.11 22.11
#